data_AF-A0A8B5WLL9-F1
#
_entry.id   AF-A0A8B5WLL9-F1
#
_cell.length_a   1.000
_cell.length_b   1.000
_cell.length_c   1.000
_cell.angle_alpha   90.00
_cell.angle_beta   90.00
_cell.angle_gamma   90.00
#
_symmetry.space_group_name_H-M   'P 1'
#
loop_
_entity.id
_entity.type
_entity.pdbx_description
1 polymer ?
#
loop_
_entity_poly.entity_id
_entity_poly.type
_entity_poly.pdbx_seq_one_letter_code
_entity_poly.pdbx_strand_id
1 'polypeptide(L)'
;LNLTRFHGVFAPNSPWRAKITPARRGRGAKPTKPTEDRTPAEQRSAMRWAKRLKRVFQIDVETCPSCGGTVQIIASIEDPPVIERILTHLASKDLPGLWAESRAPPTERIGLPH
;
A
#
# COMPACT_ATOMS: atom_id res chain seq x y z
N LEU A 1 15.78 19.30 -6.35
CA LEU A 1 14.45 19.72 -6.86
C LEU A 1 14.04 18.74 -7.97
N ASN A 2 13.20 17.74 -7.68
CA ASN A 2 12.78 16.74 -8.68
C ASN A 2 11.68 17.31 -9.59
N LEU A 3 12.07 17.88 -10.73
CA LEU A 3 11.18 18.47 -11.73
C LEU A 3 10.71 17.45 -12.78
N THR A 4 10.28 16.26 -12.37
CA THR A 4 9.62 15.34 -13.31
C THR A 4 8.26 15.94 -13.69
N ARG A 5 8.19 16.58 -14.86
CA ARG A 5 6.95 17.13 -15.40
C ARG A 5 6.24 16.06 -16.21
N PHE A 6 5.13 15.58 -15.68
CA PHE A 6 4.24 14.67 -16.38
C PHE A 6 3.36 15.45 -17.35
N HIS A 7 3.25 14.96 -18.59
CA HIS A 7 2.42 15.51 -19.66
C HIS A 7 1.33 14.52 -20.08
N GLY A 8 0.34 15.00 -20.86
CA GLY A 8 -0.77 14.19 -21.35
C GLY A 8 -2.06 14.31 -20.53
N VAL A 9 -3.14 13.72 -21.04
CA VAL A 9 -4.50 13.91 -20.49
C VAL A 9 -4.65 13.42 -19.05
N PHE A 10 -3.84 12.43 -18.63
CA PHE A 10 -3.78 11.90 -17.26
C PHE A 10 -2.80 12.63 -16.32
N ALA A 11 -2.02 13.60 -16.81
CA ALA A 11 -1.04 14.33 -15.99
C ALA A 11 -1.73 15.07 -14.82
N PRO A 12 -1.08 15.20 -13.64
CA PRO A 12 -1.66 15.87 -12.47
C PRO A 12 -2.22 17.26 -12.74
N ASN A 13 -1.55 17.98 -13.64
CA ASN A 13 -1.83 19.35 -14.02
C ASN A 13 -2.75 19.49 -15.25
N SER A 14 -3.18 18.38 -15.86
CA SER A 14 -4.07 18.40 -17.03
C SER A 14 -5.49 18.83 -16.64
N PRO A 15 -6.12 19.77 -17.39
CA PRO A 15 -7.51 20.18 -17.16
C PRO A 15 -8.52 19.09 -17.52
N TRP A 16 -8.11 18.08 -18.30
CA TRP A 16 -8.97 16.97 -18.73
C TRP A 16 -9.00 15.83 -17.70
N ARG A 17 -7.99 15.73 -16.83
CA ARG A 17 -7.81 14.60 -15.89
C ARG A 17 -9.05 14.34 -15.03
N ALA A 18 -9.67 15.40 -14.51
CA ALA A 18 -10.85 15.32 -13.66
C ALA A 18 -12.10 14.82 -14.41
N LYS A 19 -12.17 14.99 -15.73
CA LYS A 19 -13.28 14.53 -16.57
C LYS A 19 -13.13 13.06 -16.99
N ILE A 20 -11.88 12.60 -17.17
CA ILE A 20 -11.58 11.27 -17.72
C ILE A 20 -11.28 10.20 -16.67
N THR A 21 -10.83 10.57 -15.46
CA THR A 21 -10.47 9.61 -14.41
C THR A 21 -11.69 9.31 -13.54
N PRO A 22 -12.01 8.04 -13.22
CA PRO A 22 -13.15 7.70 -12.35
C PRO A 22 -13.13 8.40 -10.99
N ALA A 23 -11.92 8.59 -10.43
CA ALA A 23 -11.71 9.29 -9.16
C ALA A 23 -11.92 10.82 -9.25
N ARG A 24 -12.16 11.38 -10.45
CA ARG A 24 -12.33 12.82 -10.73
C ARG A 24 -11.26 13.73 -10.12
N ARG A 25 -10.03 13.22 -9.93
CA ARG A 25 -8.90 13.96 -9.33
C ARG A 25 -8.21 14.85 -10.37
N GLY A 26 -7.92 16.10 -10.03
CA GLY A 26 -7.14 17.02 -10.87
C GLY A 26 -7.65 18.47 -10.81
N ARG A 27 -7.03 19.37 -11.58
CA ARG A 27 -7.50 20.76 -11.71
C ARG A 27 -8.94 20.79 -12.25
N GLY A 28 -9.78 21.61 -11.62
CA GLY A 28 -11.21 21.70 -11.96
C GLY A 28 -12.08 20.59 -11.34
N ALA A 29 -11.50 19.68 -10.55
CA ALA A 29 -12.26 18.80 -9.68
C ALA A 29 -13.02 19.66 -8.66
N LYS A 30 -14.36 19.57 -8.66
CA LYS A 30 -15.15 20.13 -7.56
C LYS A 30 -14.84 19.28 -6.32
N PRO A 31 -14.49 19.87 -5.17
CA PRO A 31 -14.40 19.11 -3.94
C PRO A 31 -15.78 18.51 -3.68
N THR A 32 -15.91 17.21 -3.90
CA THR A 32 -17.00 16.45 -3.31
C THR A 32 -16.78 16.59 -1.82
N LYS A 33 -17.66 17.34 -1.14
CA LYS A 33 -17.67 17.36 0.33
C LYS A 33 -17.62 15.90 0.78
N PRO A 34 -16.82 15.53 1.79
CA PRO A 34 -17.03 14.25 2.44
C PRO A 34 -18.46 14.33 2.95
N THR A 35 -19.38 13.66 2.27
CA THR A 35 -20.70 13.40 2.82
C THR A 35 -20.42 12.59 4.09
N GLU A 36 -20.89 13.08 5.23
CA GLU A 36 -20.83 12.35 6.50
C GLU A 36 -21.46 10.95 6.34
N ASP A 37 -22.41 10.84 5.41
CA ASP A 37 -22.96 9.59 4.93
C ASP A 37 -22.08 8.96 3.84
N ARG A 38 -20.88 8.51 4.21
CA ARG A 38 -20.26 7.43 3.43
C ARG A 38 -21.06 6.19 3.70
N THR A 39 -21.65 5.60 2.65
CA THR A 39 -22.28 4.30 2.77
C THR A 39 -21.29 3.28 3.35
N PRO A 40 -21.73 2.24 4.08
CA PRO A 40 -20.83 1.19 4.57
C PRO A 40 -20.02 0.49 3.47
N ALA A 41 -20.48 0.59 2.21
CA ALA A 41 -19.77 0.15 1.02
C ALA A 41 -18.65 1.13 0.60
N GLU A 42 -18.87 2.44 0.71
CA GLU A 42 -17.87 3.49 0.42
C GLU A 42 -16.77 3.57 1.48
N GLN A 43 -17.11 3.30 2.75
CA GLN A 43 -16.09 3.15 3.80
C GLN A 43 -15.25 1.88 3.59
N ARG A 44 -15.88 0.79 3.10
CA ARG A 44 -15.16 -0.43 2.68
C ARG A 44 -14.34 -0.25 1.40
N SER A 45 -14.72 0.69 0.53
CA SER A 45 -14.01 0.97 -0.73
C SER A 45 -12.83 1.93 -0.56
N ALA A 46 -12.80 2.72 0.52
CA ALA A 46 -11.58 3.35 1.01
C ALA A 46 -10.60 2.26 1.48
N MET A 47 -9.82 1.73 0.54
CA MET A 47 -8.90 0.62 0.78
C MET A 47 -8.00 0.92 1.99
N ARG A 48 -8.20 0.17 3.08
CA ARG A 48 -7.36 0.21 4.29
C ARG A 48 -5.91 -0.02 3.90
N TRP A 49 -4.98 0.56 4.67
CA TRP A 49 -3.53 0.40 4.44
C TRP A 49 -3.13 -1.06 4.23
N ALA A 50 -3.60 -1.97 5.08
CA ALA A 50 -3.36 -3.42 4.97
C ALA A 50 -3.83 -4.01 3.62
N LYS A 51 -5.03 -3.64 3.16
CA LYS A 51 -5.57 -4.09 1.87
C LYS A 51 -4.77 -3.56 0.68
N ARG A 52 -4.12 -2.40 0.82
CA ARG A 52 -3.17 -1.89 -0.19
C ARG A 52 -1.89 -2.70 -0.22
N LEU A 53 -1.33 -3.05 0.94
CA LEU A 53 -0.15 -3.91 1.02
C LEU A 53 -0.39 -5.27 0.33
N LYS A 54 -1.54 -5.90 0.60
CA LYS A 54 -1.93 -7.14 -0.06
C LYS A 54 -2.05 -6.98 -1.57
N ARG A 55 -2.65 -5.89 -2.05
CA ARG A 55 -2.87 -5.66 -3.48
C ARG A 55 -1.59 -5.33 -4.25
N VAL A 56 -0.71 -4.49 -3.69
CA VAL A 56 0.46 -3.95 -4.40
C VAL A 56 1.69 -4.83 -4.19
N PHE A 57 1.90 -5.29 -2.95
CA PHE A 57 3.10 -6.02 -2.57
C PHE A 57 2.84 -7.50 -2.28
N GLN A 58 1.59 -7.97 -2.39
CA GLN A 58 1.22 -9.34 -1.97
C GLN A 58 1.70 -9.63 -0.53
N ILE A 59 1.52 -8.65 0.37
CA ILE A 59 1.80 -8.81 1.81
C ILE A 59 0.45 -8.80 2.53
N ASP A 60 0.10 -9.93 3.14
CA ASP A 60 -1.11 -10.04 3.98
C ASP A 60 -0.75 -9.86 5.46
N VAL A 61 -1.25 -8.78 6.06
CA VAL A 61 -1.09 -8.47 7.49
C VAL A 61 -2.39 -8.58 8.26
N GLU A 62 -3.48 -9.05 7.64
CA GLU A 62 -4.79 -9.27 8.27
C GLU A 62 -5.03 -10.75 8.61
N THR A 63 -4.15 -11.65 8.18
CA THR A 63 -4.27 -13.10 8.41
C THR A 63 -3.03 -13.64 9.13
N CYS A 64 -3.22 -14.41 10.20
CA CYS A 64 -2.13 -15.10 10.88
C CYS A 64 -1.59 -16.25 10.01
N PRO A 65 -0.27 -16.35 9.78
CA PRO A 65 0.31 -17.42 8.95
C PRO A 65 0.23 -18.81 9.60
N SER A 66 0.15 -18.89 10.93
CA SER A 66 0.14 -20.18 11.65
C SER A 66 -1.26 -20.78 11.81
N CYS A 67 -2.27 -19.94 12.08
CA CYS A 67 -3.63 -20.42 12.37
C CYS A 67 -4.69 -19.96 11.36
N GLY A 68 -4.36 -19.06 10.43
CA GLY A 68 -5.32 -18.51 9.46
C GLY A 68 -6.36 -17.54 10.06
N GLY A 69 -6.27 -17.24 11.35
CA GLY A 69 -7.18 -16.31 12.02
C GLY A 69 -6.98 -14.86 11.61
N THR A 70 -8.01 -14.03 11.81
CA THR A 70 -7.94 -12.59 11.56
C THR A 70 -7.09 -11.91 12.62
N VAL A 71 -6.13 -11.08 12.21
CA VAL A 71 -5.28 -10.28 13.10
C VAL A 71 -5.54 -8.79 12.89
N GLN A 72 -5.33 -8.01 13.96
CA GLN A 72 -5.47 -6.55 13.95
C GLN A 72 -4.15 -5.89 14.30
N ILE A 73 -3.80 -4.85 13.55
CA ILE A 73 -2.64 -3.99 13.85
C ILE A 73 -3.01 -3.12 15.06
N ILE A 74 -2.24 -3.27 16.14
CA ILE A 74 -2.46 -2.53 17.40
C ILE A 74 -1.52 -1.34 17.58
N ALA A 75 -0.34 -1.36 16.95
CA ALA A 75 0.66 -0.30 17.03
C ALA A 75 1.56 -0.29 15.79
N SER A 76 2.11 0.88 15.47
CA SER A 76 3.22 1.08 14.53
C SER A 76 4.42 1.60 15.34
N ILE A 77 5.57 0.95 15.21
CA ILE A 77 6.81 1.36 15.90
C ILE A 77 7.71 1.98 14.83
N GLU A 78 7.99 3.27 14.96
CA GLU A 78 8.76 4.05 13.98
C GLU A 78 10.09 4.56 14.52
N ASP A 79 10.33 4.44 15.82
CA ASP A 79 11.54 4.93 16.50
C ASP A 79 12.73 3.98 16.27
N PRO A 80 13.80 4.41 15.55
CA PRO A 80 14.94 3.55 15.21
C PRO A 80 15.60 2.81 16.39
N PRO A 81 15.97 3.45 17.52
CA PRO A 81 16.57 2.76 18.65
C PRO A 81 15.66 1.69 19.26
N VAL A 82 14.34 1.88 19.24
CA VAL A 82 13.37 0.89 19.73
C VAL A 82 13.33 -0.31 18.79
N ILE A 83 13.29 -0.05 17.48
CA ILE A 83 13.32 -1.10 16.44
C ILE A 83 14.58 -1.94 16.60
N GLU A 84 15.76 -1.31 16.68
CA GLU A 84 17.04 -2.00 16.85
C GLU A 84 17.03 -2.89 18.10
N ARG A 85 16.62 -2.34 19.24
CA ARG A 85 16.56 -3.08 20.51
C ARG A 85 15.64 -4.31 20.43
N ILE A 86 14.50 -4.19 19.75
CA ILE A 86 13.57 -5.31 19.54
C ILE A 86 14.21 -6.36 18.63
N LEU A 87 14.81 -5.95 17.51
CA LEU A 87 15.44 -6.87 16.57
C LEU A 87 16.63 -7.61 17.18
N THR A 88 17.50 -6.92 17.94
CA THR A 88 18.62 -7.56 18.65
C THR A 88 18.13 -8.62 19.64
N HIS A 89 17.08 -8.31 20.40
CA HIS A 89 16.47 -9.26 21.33
C HIS A 89 15.90 -10.48 20.62
N LEU A 90 15.23 -10.29 19.48
CA LEU A 90 14.65 -11.38 18.69
C LEU A 90 15.72 -12.25 18.04
N ALA A 91 16.80 -11.66 17.53
CA ALA A 91 17.93 -12.39 16.97
C ALA A 91 18.61 -13.30 18.01
N SER A 92 18.72 -12.84 19.27
CA SER A 92 19.32 -13.63 20.35
C SER A 92 18.50 -14.87 20.75
N LYS A 93 17.23 -14.95 20.35
CA LYS A 93 16.30 -16.02 20.73
C LYS A 93 16.17 -17.14 19.68
N ASP A 94 16.90 -17.06 18.58
CA ASP A 94 16.94 -18.06 17.51
C ASP A 94 15.54 -18.57 17.11
N LEU A 95 14.61 -17.64 16.91
CA LEU A 95 13.21 -17.96 16.61
C LEU A 95 13.08 -18.42 15.14
N PRO A 96 12.75 -19.70 14.88
CA PRO A 96 12.59 -20.19 13.52
C PRO A 96 11.41 -19.50 12.83
N GLY A 97 11.64 -19.01 11.60
CA GLY A 97 10.60 -18.41 10.74
C GLY A 97 10.31 -16.92 10.97
N LEU A 98 11.12 -16.22 11.78
CA LEU A 98 10.91 -14.79 12.07
C LEU A 98 11.23 -13.87 10.88
N TRP A 99 12.15 -14.32 10.02
CA TRP A 99 12.68 -13.54 8.92
C TRP A 99 12.03 -14.03 7.63
N ALA A 100 11.19 -13.18 7.03
CA ALA A 100 10.74 -13.44 5.67
C ALA A 100 11.96 -13.35 4.73
N GLU A 101 12.10 -14.34 3.84
CA GLU A 101 13.13 -14.32 2.82
C GLU A 101 13.05 -13.00 2.03
N SER A 102 14.18 -12.30 1.92
CA SER A 102 14.24 -11.05 1.18
C SER A 102 13.76 -11.30 -0.25
N ARG A 103 12.64 -10.69 -0.62
CA ARG A 103 11.99 -10.94 -1.90
C ARG A 103 12.92 -10.49 -3.02
N ALA A 104 13.51 -11.43 -3.76
CA ALA A 104 14.28 -11.13 -4.95
C ALA A 104 13.36 -10.47 -6.00
N PRO A 105 13.89 -9.57 -6.86
CA PRO A 105 13.12 -9.02 -7.96
C PRO A 105 12.54 -10.14 -8.84
N PRO A 106 11.28 -10.05 -9.29
CA PRO A 106 10.65 -11.09 -10.09
C PRO A 106 11.45 -11.33 -11.39
N THR A 107 11.98 -12.54 -11.53
CA THR A 107 12.72 -13.01 -12.71
C THR A 107 11.76 -13.54 -13.76
N GLU A 108 10.93 -12.68 -14.35
CA GLU A 108 10.14 -13.08 -15.50
C GLU A 108 10.93 -12.76 -16.80
N ARG A 109 11.37 -13.82 -17.49
CA ARG A 109 11.81 -13.71 -18.90
C ARG A 109 10.56 -13.40 -19.72
N ILE A 110 10.39 -12.14 -20.10
CA ILE A 110 9.39 -11.72 -21.08
C ILE A 110 9.73 -12.39 -22.40
N GLY A 111 9.02 -13.46 -22.74
CA GLY A 111 9.01 -14.06 -24.06
C GLY A 111 8.43 -13.05 -25.06
N LEU A 112 9.28 -12.53 -25.93
CA LEU A 112 8.86 -11.83 -27.15
C LEU A 112 8.47 -12.90 -28.19
N PRO A 113 7.23 -12.94 -28.69
CA PRO A 113 6.92 -13.68 -29.90
C PRO A 113 7.45 -12.91 -31.13
N HIS A 114 8.07 -13.65 -32.05
CA HIS A 114 8.39 -13.23 -33.42
C HIS A 114 7.11 -13.09 -34.27
#